data_AF-A0A1B6IS70-F1
#
_entry.id   AF-A0A1B6IS70-F1
#
_cell.length_a   1.000
_cell.length_b   1.000
_cell.length_c   1.000
_cell.angle_alpha   90.00
_cell.angle_beta   90.00
_cell.angle_gamma   90.00
#
_symmetry.space_group_name_H-M   'P 1'
#
loop_
_entity.id
_entity.type
_entity.pdbx_description
1 polymer ?
#
loop_
_entity_poly.entity_id
_entity_poly.type
_entity_poly.pdbx_seq_one_letter_code
_entity_poly.pdbx_strand_id
1 'polypeptide(L)'
;GWSWLRSERWSKGARDMYNAWIREKLIPRCMTRSLKHRWGVPVPLEGFEDKVFYVWFDAPVGYFTFLAQAKPDWREWIADAEFVQFMGKDNVPFHSIMFPGMVMA
;
A
#
# COMPACT_ATOMS: atom_id res chain seq x y z
N GLY A 1 9.84 -2.39 16.56
CA GLY A 1 8.59 -2.87 15.94
C GLY A 1 7.77 -1.67 15.50
N TRP A 2 7.23 -1.71 14.29
CA TRP A 2 6.46 -0.71 13.50
C TRP A 2 5.68 0.37 14.27
N SER A 3 6.38 1.26 15.00
CA SER A 3 5.82 2.30 15.88
C SER A 3 5.10 3.41 15.11
N TRP A 4 5.31 3.50 13.79
CA TRP A 4 4.72 4.52 12.93
C TRP A 4 3.25 4.29 12.59
N LEU A 5 2.70 3.09 12.82
CA LEU A 5 1.26 2.81 12.63
C LEU A 5 0.35 3.64 13.56
N ARG A 6 0.93 4.25 14.61
CA ARG A 6 0.21 5.10 15.58
C ARG A 6 1.02 6.33 15.94
N SER A 7 1.53 7.04 14.93
CA SER A 7 2.30 8.25 15.18
C SER A 7 1.42 9.42 15.60
N GLU A 8 1.76 10.07 16.71
CA GLU A 8 1.12 11.31 17.15
C GLU A 8 1.33 12.47 16.15
N ARG A 9 2.32 12.33 15.25
CA ARG A 9 2.60 13.29 14.18
C ARG A 9 1.58 13.23 13.03
N TRP A 10 0.69 12.25 13.01
CA TRP A 10 -0.36 12.18 11.99
C TRP A 10 -1.37 13.32 12.16
N SER A 11 -1.87 13.81 11.03
CA SER A 11 -2.99 14.76 11.04
C SER A 11 -4.18 14.17 11.80
N LYS A 12 -4.97 15.04 12.46
CA LYS A 12 -6.14 14.60 13.22
C LYS A 12 -7.09 13.76 12.36
N GLY A 13 -7.37 14.21 11.13
CA GLY A 13 -8.24 13.50 10.19
C GLY A 13 -7.71 12.11 9.82
N ALA A 14 -6.40 11.95 9.66
CA ALA A 14 -5.82 10.65 9.38
C ALA A 14 -5.96 9.68 10.56
N ARG A 15 -5.72 10.16 11.78
CA ARG A 15 -5.89 9.37 13.01
C ARG A 15 -7.34 8.95 13.23
N ASP A 16 -8.29 9.87 13.05
CA ASP A 16 -9.71 9.58 13.21
C ASP A 16 -10.19 8.53 12.21
N MET A 17 -9.77 8.66 10.94
CA MET A 17 -10.12 7.69 9.89
C MET A 17 -9.52 6.30 10.17
N TYR A 18 -8.23 6.24 10.53
CA TYR A 18 -7.58 4.98 10.92
C TYR A 18 -8.29 4.31 12.09
N ASN A 19 -8.60 5.08 13.14
CA ASN A 19 -9.28 4.59 14.33
C ASN A 19 -10.69 4.07 14.01
N ALA A 20 -11.42 4.72 13.09
CA ALA A 20 -12.73 4.25 12.64
C ALA A 20 -12.61 2.89 11.93
N TRP A 21 -11.64 2.74 11.03
CA TRP A 21 -11.45 1.50 10.27
C TRP A 21 -10.94 0.33 11.11
N ILE A 22 -10.01 0.56 12.04
CA ILE A 22 -9.40 -0.52 12.83
C ILE A 22 -10.31 -1.04 13.95
N ARG A 23 -11.36 -0.28 14.31
CA ARG A 23 -12.40 -0.72 15.25
C ARG A 23 -13.37 -1.71 14.61
N GLU A 24 -13.50 -1.66 13.28
CA GLU A 24 -14.32 -2.61 12.53
C GLU A 24 -13.55 -3.92 12.29
N LYS A 25 -14.28 -5.00 12.06
CA LYS A 25 -13.65 -6.26 11.63
C LYS A 25 -13.04 -6.08 10.24
N LEU A 26 -11.72 -6.18 10.14
CA LEU A 26 -11.04 -6.20 8.85
C LEU A 26 -11.47 -7.45 8.08
N ILE A 27 -11.97 -7.23 6.86
CA ILE A 27 -12.37 -8.29 5.95
C ILE A 27 -11.30 -8.51 4.86
N PRO A 28 -11.10 -9.75 4.39
CA PRO A 28 -10.25 -10.02 3.24
C PRO A 28 -10.65 -9.16 2.04
N ARG A 29 -9.66 -8.58 1.37
CA ARG A 29 -9.84 -7.77 0.16
C ARG A 29 -9.24 -8.51 -1.03
N CYS A 30 -9.98 -8.55 -2.15
CA CYS A 30 -9.51 -9.21 -3.36
C CYS A 30 -8.39 -8.41 -4.04
N MET A 31 -7.25 -9.05 -4.27
CA MET A 31 -6.02 -8.45 -4.82
C MET A 31 -5.89 -8.58 -6.35
N THR A 32 -6.81 -9.29 -7.01
CA THR A 32 -6.75 -9.54 -8.47
C THR A 32 -8.01 -9.06 -9.16
N ARG A 33 -7.92 -8.72 -10.45
CA ARG A 33 -9.08 -8.37 -11.29
C ARG A 33 -8.96 -8.97 -12.68
N SER A 34 -10.10 -9.30 -13.27
CA SER A 34 -10.23 -9.54 -14.71
C SER A 34 -10.59 -8.20 -15.36
N LEU A 35 -9.63 -7.60 -16.07
CA LEU A 35 -9.84 -6.33 -16.78
C LEU A 35 -9.89 -6.56 -18.28
N LYS A 36 -10.74 -5.79 -18.97
CA LYS A 36 -10.79 -5.79 -20.44
C LYS A 36 -9.39 -5.45 -20.98
N HIS A 37 -8.92 -6.20 -21.97
CA HIS A 37 -7.59 -6.04 -22.56
C HIS A 37 -6.39 -6.30 -21.62
N ARG A 38 -6.60 -6.86 -20.42
CA ARG A 38 -5.52 -7.16 -19.46
C ARG A 38 -4.62 -5.96 -19.13
N TRP A 39 -5.19 -4.76 -19.07
CA TRP A 39 -4.44 -3.54 -18.71
C TRP A 39 -4.11 -3.51 -17.22
N GLY A 40 -2.93 -3.98 -16.84
CA GLY A 40 -2.42 -4.02 -15.47
C GLY A 40 -1.21 -4.95 -15.33
N VAL A 41 -0.67 -5.08 -14.13
CA VAL A 41 0.46 -5.97 -13.86
C VAL A 41 -0.04 -7.44 -13.82
N PRO A 42 0.51 -8.36 -14.63
CA PRO A 42 0.10 -9.77 -14.63
C PRO A 42 0.35 -10.44 -13.28
N VAL A 43 -0.57 -11.31 -12.86
CA VAL A 43 -0.40 -12.12 -11.64
C VAL A 43 0.47 -13.35 -11.97
N PRO A 44 1.62 -13.56 -11.31
CA PRO A 44 2.53 -14.66 -11.61
C PRO A 44 2.11 -15.96 -10.91
N LEU A 45 0.86 -16.38 -11.09
CA LEU A 45 0.31 -17.62 -10.52
C LEU A 45 -0.38 -18.43 -11.61
N GLU A 46 -0.20 -19.75 -11.56
CA GLU A 46 -0.90 -20.69 -12.43
C GLU A 46 -2.42 -20.56 -12.26
N GLY A 47 -3.15 -20.50 -13.38
CA GLY A 47 -4.61 -20.31 -13.39
C GLY A 47 -5.08 -18.86 -13.26
N PHE A 48 -4.15 -17.90 -13.21
CA PHE A 48 -4.42 -16.46 -13.15
C PHE A 48 -3.96 -15.71 -14.40
N GLU A 49 -3.72 -16.42 -15.51
CA GLU A 49 -3.18 -15.85 -16.74
C GLU A 49 -4.10 -14.76 -17.31
N ASP A 50 -5.41 -14.84 -17.06
CA ASP A 50 -6.42 -13.84 -17.45
C ASP A 50 -6.60 -12.68 -16.46
N LYS A 51 -5.80 -12.64 -15.40
CA LYS A 51 -5.93 -11.67 -14.31
C LYS A 51 -4.73 -10.74 -14.23
N VAL A 52 -5.02 -9.56 -13.72
CA VAL A 52 -4.02 -8.57 -13.33
C VAL A 52 -4.18 -8.25 -11.85
N PHE A 53 -3.14 -7.70 -11.23
CA PHE A 53 -3.28 -7.13 -9.89
C PHE A 53 -4.31 -6.01 -9.90
N TYR A 54 -5.09 -5.95 -8.83
CA TYR A 54 -6.02 -4.87 -8.60
C TYR A 54 -5.23 -3.60 -8.26
N VAL A 55 -5.58 -2.47 -8.85
CA VAL A 55 -4.81 -1.22 -8.68
C VAL A 55 -4.60 -0.79 -7.22
N TRP A 56 -5.55 -1.11 -6.33
CA TRP A 56 -5.42 -0.80 -4.91
C TRP A 56 -4.43 -1.70 -4.15
N PHE A 57 -3.96 -2.78 -4.79
CA PHE A 57 -2.90 -3.64 -4.30
C PHE A 57 -1.53 -3.18 -4.82
N ASP A 58 -1.38 -2.95 -6.13
CA ASP A 58 -0.07 -2.69 -6.73
C ASP A 58 0.33 -1.19 -6.78
N ALA A 59 -0.63 -0.24 -6.79
CA ALA A 59 -0.31 1.18 -6.87
C ALA A 59 0.70 1.68 -5.81
N PRO A 60 0.59 1.34 -4.51
CA PRO A 60 1.56 1.82 -3.52
C PRO A 60 2.93 1.13 -3.63
N VAL A 61 3.03 -0.03 -4.31
CA VAL A 61 4.33 -0.63 -4.66
C VAL A 61 5.09 0.27 -5.65
N GLY A 62 4.37 1.09 -6.41
CA GLY A 62 4.91 2.11 -7.32
C GLY A 62 5.91 3.07 -6.66
N TYR A 63 5.78 3.36 -5.36
CA TYR A 63 6.76 4.19 -4.65
C TYR A 63 8.15 3.56 -4.62
N PHE A 64 8.21 2.25 -4.42
CA PHE A 64 9.47 1.51 -4.38
C PHE A 64 10.04 1.30 -5.78
N THR A 65 9.19 1.00 -6.77
CA THR A 65 9.68 0.80 -8.14
C THR A 65 10.20 2.10 -8.74
N PHE A 66 9.54 3.23 -8.50
CA PHE A 66 10.05 4.55 -8.88
C PHE A 66 11.40 4.84 -8.22
N LEU A 67 11.50 4.60 -6.91
CA LEU A 67 12.75 4.83 -6.19
C LEU A 67 13.87 3.91 -6.68
N ALA A 68 13.57 2.65 -7.00
CA ALA A 68 14.54 1.70 -7.54
C ALA A 68 15.08 2.11 -8.92
N GLN A 69 14.29 2.82 -9.73
CA GLN A 69 14.75 3.38 -11.01
C GLN A 69 15.65 4.60 -10.79
N ALA A 70 15.36 5.42 -9.79
CA ALA A 70 16.13 6.63 -9.50
C ALA A 70 17.40 6.36 -8.70
N LYS A 71 17.41 5.32 -7.87
CA LYS A 71 18.46 5.03 -6.89
C LYS A 71 18.71 3.51 -6.76
N PRO A 72 19.85 2.99 -7.25
CA PRO A 72 20.15 1.56 -7.17
C PRO A 72 20.23 1.00 -5.74
N ASP A 73 20.79 1.77 -4.81
CA ASP A 73 20.93 1.49 -3.37
C ASP A 73 19.75 2.02 -2.55
N TRP A 74 18.54 2.00 -3.13
CA TRP A 74 17.37 2.58 -2.48
C TRP A 74 17.00 1.89 -1.17
N ARG A 75 17.27 0.59 -1.03
CA ARG A 75 16.91 -0.18 0.17
C ARG A 75 17.71 0.29 1.38
N GLU A 76 19.01 0.46 1.19
CA GLU A 76 19.92 1.01 2.18
C GLU A 76 19.53 2.46 2.51
N TRP A 77 19.17 3.23 1.49
CA TRP A 77 18.77 4.63 1.67
C TRP A 77 17.49 4.82 2.48
N ILE A 78 16.51 3.90 2.38
CA ILE A 78 15.28 3.97 3.18
C ILE A 78 15.39 3.26 4.53
N ALA A 79 16.47 2.53 4.80
CA ALA A 79 16.56 1.66 5.99
C ALA A 79 16.34 2.44 7.31
N ASP A 80 16.90 3.65 7.38
CA ASP A 80 16.80 4.56 8.54
C ASP A 80 16.02 5.85 8.23
N ALA A 81 15.32 5.90 7.10
CA ALA A 81 14.59 7.10 6.68
C ALA A 81 13.26 7.28 7.42
N GLU A 82 12.89 8.53 7.69
CA GLU A 82 11.53 8.86 8.11
C GLU A 82 10.59 8.86 6.89
N PHE A 83 9.62 7.95 6.88
CA PHE A 83 8.66 7.85 5.79
C PHE A 83 7.48 8.80 6.00
N VAL A 84 7.33 9.77 5.10
CA VAL A 84 6.26 10.78 5.13
C VAL A 84 5.40 10.68 3.88
N GLN A 85 4.09 10.62 4.05
CA GLN A 85 3.14 10.50 2.94
C GLN A 85 2.11 11.63 2.96
N PHE A 86 2.06 12.40 1.88
CA PHE A 86 1.04 13.41 1.65
C PHE A 86 -0.02 12.85 0.71
N MET A 87 -1.30 12.95 1.11
CA MET A 87 -2.40 12.37 0.36
C MET A 87 -3.74 13.05 0.70
N GLY A 88 -4.74 12.84 -0.15
CA GLY A 88 -6.13 13.20 0.15
C GLY A 88 -6.74 12.25 1.19
N LYS A 89 -7.79 12.70 1.88
CA LYS A 89 -8.46 11.95 2.96
C LYS A 89 -8.91 10.55 2.56
N ASP A 90 -9.32 10.36 1.29
CA ASP A 90 -9.87 9.11 0.79
C ASP A 90 -8.80 8.01 0.64
N ASN A 91 -7.52 8.40 0.56
CA ASN A 91 -6.39 7.47 0.49
C ASN A 91 -5.91 7.01 1.88
N VAL A 92 -6.36 7.65 2.96
CA VAL A 92 -5.86 7.34 4.31
C VAL A 92 -6.03 5.86 4.68
N PRO A 93 -7.17 5.19 4.48
CA PRO A 93 -7.30 3.77 4.85
C PRO A 93 -6.33 2.87 4.09
N PHE A 94 -6.04 3.20 2.83
CA PHE A 94 -5.09 2.45 2.01
C PHE A 94 -3.67 2.57 2.55
N HIS A 95 -3.25 3.77 2.94
CA HIS A 95 -1.89 4.04 3.41
C HIS A 95 -1.65 3.77 4.90
N SER A 96 -2.71 3.77 5.71
CA SER A 96 -2.61 3.54 7.15
C SER A 96 -2.88 2.10 7.57
N ILE A 97 -3.54 1.30 6.72
CA ILE A 97 -3.92 -0.08 7.03
C ILE A 97 -3.47 -1.05 5.94
N MET A 98 -3.96 -0.88 4.71
CA MET A 98 -3.77 -1.90 3.67
C MET A 98 -2.31 -2.01 3.24
N PHE A 99 -1.67 -0.90 2.87
CA PHE A 99 -0.29 -0.87 2.43
C PHE A 99 0.70 -1.29 3.52
N PRO A 100 0.60 -0.80 4.77
CA PRO A 100 1.40 -1.35 5.85
C PRO A 100 1.18 -2.86 6.05
N GLY A 101 -0.07 -3.33 5.95
CA GLY A 101 -0.38 -4.76 5.98
C GLY A 101 0.32 -5.56 4.87
N MET A 102 0.39 -4.99 3.66
CA MET A 102 1.11 -5.59 2.52
C MET A 102 2.62 -5.64 2.73
N VAL A 103 3.22 -4.60 3.32
CA VAL A 103 4.68 -4.53 3.56
C VAL A 103 5.12 -5.42 4.72
N MET A 104 4.21 -5.72 5.67
CA MET A 104 4.49 -6.60 6.82
C MET A 104 4.30 -8.10 6.52
N ALA A 105 3.64 -8.45 5.42
CA ALA A 105 3.37 -9.83 5.01
C ALA A 105 4.62 -10.50 4.45
#